data_AF-A0A939W5W2-F1
#
_entry.id   AF-A0A939W5W2-F1
#
_cell.length_a   1.000
_cell.length_b   1.000
_cell.length_c   1.000
_cell.angle_alpha   90.00
_cell.angle_beta   90.00
_cell.angle_gamma   90.00
#
_symmetry.space_group_name_H-M   'P 1'
#
loop_
_entity.id
_entity.type
_entity.pdbx_description
1 polymer ?
#
loop_
_entity_poly.entity_id
_entity_poly.type
_entity_poly.pdbx_seq_one_letter_code
_entity_poly.pdbx_strand_id
1 'polypeptide(L)'
;FLGASAADEYGNATGQVGPNACGSMGYAFVDAYNAGKVVIVTDTLVDYPCNPVSISQQYVDLVVKVDEIGDPAKIGAGAARMTKNPRDLLIAERAAKVIAASRLFKEGYSFQTGAGAISIACTNFLANETAEAGIKASFSLGGCTAAIIDMFKRGLLRTVQCSQSFDAVAARAIAEDPNIVEIDNEVYSNMYNKGCMANRLNFGILGALEVDTDFNVNILTGSSGEMMGGLGGGPDVAAGADVSIVTIPVVRGRTPSIVDKVFTVCTPGESVAVVVTEAGIALNPKHRFYKELKEDLEKTTLKLVSIEDLHKIAIGITGVPKPIETTEKIACIVEFRDGTVIDVIRQIKK
;
A
#
# COMPACT_ATOMS: atom_id res chain seq x y z
N PHE A 1 9.88 -11.74 18.99
CA PHE A 1 9.23 -10.89 20.02
C PHE A 1 8.12 -10.13 19.33
N LEU A 2 6.88 -10.27 19.79
CA LEU A 2 5.70 -9.65 19.16
C LEU A 2 5.04 -8.73 20.18
N GLY A 3 4.89 -7.46 19.83
CA GLY A 3 4.12 -6.50 20.62
C GLY A 3 2.62 -6.75 20.42
N ALA A 4 1.86 -6.92 21.50
CA ALA A 4 0.41 -7.05 21.47
C ALA A 4 -0.22 -6.11 22.51
N SER A 5 -1.25 -5.37 22.11
CA SER A 5 -1.88 -4.38 22.99
C SER A 5 -2.63 -5.00 24.16
N ALA A 6 -3.01 -6.28 24.05
CA ALA A 6 -3.44 -7.09 25.18
C ALA A 6 -3.02 -8.56 25.01
N ALA A 7 -2.80 -9.25 26.12
CA ALA A 7 -2.67 -10.70 26.17
C ALA A 7 -3.13 -11.27 27.52
N ASP A 8 -3.56 -12.53 27.54
CA ASP A 8 -3.72 -13.27 28.81
C ASP A 8 -2.41 -13.92 29.26
N GLU A 9 -2.37 -14.49 30.48
CA GLU A 9 -1.16 -15.11 31.02
C GLU A 9 -0.69 -16.36 30.25
N TYR A 10 -1.54 -16.92 29.39
CA TYR A 10 -1.28 -18.18 28.67
C TYR A 10 -0.94 -17.97 27.19
N GLY A 11 -1.03 -16.73 26.70
CA GLY A 11 -0.48 -16.32 25.40
C GLY A 11 -1.51 -16.02 24.32
N ASN A 12 -2.82 -16.08 24.58
CA ASN A 12 -3.75 -15.49 23.61
C ASN A 12 -3.56 -13.97 23.62
N ALA A 13 -3.32 -13.40 22.45
CA ALA A 13 -2.94 -12.02 22.30
C ALA A 13 -3.67 -11.33 21.14
N THR A 14 -3.86 -10.02 21.25
CA THR A 14 -4.52 -9.20 20.23
C THR A 14 -3.98 -7.77 20.19
N GLY A 15 -4.13 -7.14 19.03
CA GLY A 15 -3.90 -5.71 18.81
C GLY A 15 -5.15 -4.84 19.01
N GLN A 16 -6.28 -5.44 19.40
CA GLN A 16 -7.60 -4.80 19.35
C GLN A 16 -8.12 -4.32 20.71
N VAL A 17 -7.44 -4.67 21.80
CA VAL A 17 -7.84 -4.40 23.19
C VAL A 17 -6.71 -3.67 23.92
N GLY A 18 -7.04 -2.83 24.91
CA GLY A 18 -6.05 -2.12 25.71
C GLY A 18 -5.84 -0.66 25.26
N PRO A 19 -5.04 0.11 26.02
CA PRO A 19 -4.83 1.52 25.77
C PRO A 19 -4.07 1.76 24.46
N ASN A 20 -3.17 0.86 24.07
CA ASN A 20 -2.28 0.99 22.93
C ASN A 20 -2.69 0.07 21.75
N ALA A 21 -3.99 -0.12 21.57
CA ALA A 21 -4.56 -0.93 20.49
C ALA A 21 -4.10 -0.44 19.10
N CYS A 22 -3.41 -1.32 18.37
CA CYS A 22 -2.90 -1.08 17.02
C CYS A 22 -3.84 -1.59 15.91
N GLY A 23 -4.91 -2.32 16.28
CA GLY A 23 -5.83 -2.95 15.35
C GLY A 23 -5.29 -4.29 14.84
N SER A 24 -5.14 -4.40 13.52
CA SER A 24 -4.64 -5.64 12.89
C SER A 24 -3.17 -5.90 13.20
N MET A 25 -2.88 -7.14 13.58
CA MET A 25 -1.56 -7.72 13.81
C MET A 25 -1.06 -8.54 12.61
N GLY A 26 -1.53 -8.30 11.39
CA GLY A 26 -1.31 -9.15 10.21
C GLY A 26 0.12 -9.65 9.97
N TYR A 27 1.16 -8.84 10.27
CA TYR A 27 2.56 -9.26 10.15
C TYR A 27 3.01 -10.24 11.24
N ALA A 28 2.46 -10.11 12.45
CA ALA A 28 2.84 -10.92 13.60
C ALA A 28 2.39 -12.38 13.48
N PHE A 29 1.40 -12.68 12.63
CA PHE A 29 0.94 -14.05 12.36
C PHE A 29 2.06 -14.91 11.79
N VAL A 30 2.75 -14.43 10.75
CA VAL A 30 3.86 -15.15 10.11
C VAL A 30 4.96 -15.44 11.12
N ASP A 31 5.33 -14.46 11.94
CA ASP A 31 6.34 -14.64 12.98
C ASP A 31 5.89 -15.67 14.02
N ALA A 32 4.64 -15.61 14.49
CA ALA A 32 4.12 -16.55 15.48
C ALA A 32 4.11 -18.00 14.96
N TYR A 33 3.85 -18.20 13.67
CA TYR A 33 3.74 -19.53 13.07
C TYR A 33 5.08 -20.16 12.74
N ASN A 34 6.12 -19.34 12.52
CA ASN A 34 7.40 -19.80 11.98
C ASN A 34 8.58 -19.64 12.94
N ALA A 35 8.47 -18.79 13.96
CA ALA A 35 9.56 -18.61 14.91
C ALA A 35 9.76 -19.87 15.76
N GLY A 36 11.03 -20.23 15.99
CA GLY A 36 11.37 -21.32 16.91
C GLY A 36 11.06 -21.00 18.38
N LYS A 37 10.80 -19.73 18.71
CA LYS A 37 10.32 -19.28 20.01
C LYS A 37 9.56 -17.95 19.88
N VAL A 38 8.37 -17.87 20.45
CA VAL A 38 7.50 -16.69 20.42
C VAL A 38 7.38 -16.11 21.83
N VAL A 39 7.65 -14.81 21.92
CA VAL A 39 7.50 -14.02 23.14
C VAL A 39 6.52 -12.89 22.85
N ILE A 40 5.37 -12.92 23.51
CA ILE A 40 4.41 -11.82 23.50
C ILE A 40 4.87 -10.77 24.53
N VAL A 41 5.02 -9.53 24.08
CA VAL A 41 5.29 -8.37 24.92
C VAL A 41 4.02 -7.53 24.93
N THR A 42 3.40 -7.36 26.09
CA THR A 42 2.13 -6.63 26.23
C THR A 42 2.21 -5.59 27.33
N ASP A 43 1.47 -4.50 27.20
CA ASP A 43 1.26 -3.54 28.29
C ASP A 43 -0.04 -3.78 29.08
N THR A 44 -0.90 -4.68 28.57
CA THR A 44 -2.21 -4.95 29.16
C THR A 44 -2.42 -6.46 29.31
N LEU A 45 -2.17 -6.97 30.50
CA LEU A 45 -2.64 -8.30 30.87
C LEU A 45 -4.15 -8.28 31.08
N VAL A 46 -4.87 -9.21 30.48
CA VAL A 46 -6.30 -9.42 30.64
C VAL A 46 -6.57 -10.81 31.24
N ASP A 47 -7.77 -10.99 31.82
CA ASP A 47 -8.17 -12.29 32.35
C ASP A 47 -8.32 -13.32 31.22
N TYR A 48 -7.94 -14.57 31.50
CA TYR A 48 -8.12 -15.66 30.56
C TYR A 48 -9.62 -16.01 30.34
N PRO A 49 -10.05 -16.26 29.09
CA PRO A 49 -9.28 -16.11 27.84
C PRO A 49 -9.33 -14.69 27.29
N CYS A 50 -8.19 -14.18 26.80
CA CYS A 50 -8.14 -12.95 26.01
C CYS A 50 -9.01 -13.10 24.75
N ASN A 51 -9.80 -12.08 24.41
CA ASN A 51 -10.72 -12.10 23.28
C ASN A 51 -10.90 -10.68 22.71
N PRO A 52 -10.76 -10.45 21.38
CA PRO A 52 -10.45 -11.42 20.32
C PRO A 52 -9.04 -12.03 20.42
N VAL A 53 -8.81 -13.10 19.66
CA VAL A 53 -7.53 -13.81 19.60
C VAL A 53 -6.94 -13.64 18.21
N SER A 54 -5.94 -12.77 18.08
CA SER A 54 -5.15 -12.63 16.86
C SER A 54 -4.04 -13.69 16.85
N ILE A 55 -3.25 -13.75 17.92
CA ILE A 55 -2.23 -14.80 18.11
C ILE A 55 -2.73 -15.77 19.18
N SER A 56 -2.86 -17.04 18.80
CA SER A 56 -3.33 -18.09 19.71
C SER A 56 -2.22 -18.58 20.64
N GLN A 57 -2.57 -18.87 21.89
CA GLN A 57 -1.70 -19.47 22.92
C GLN A 57 -0.89 -20.69 22.46
N GLN A 58 -1.35 -21.44 21.46
CA GLN A 58 -0.63 -22.62 20.95
C GLN A 58 0.71 -22.27 20.28
N TYR A 59 0.89 -21.01 19.88
CA TYR A 59 2.09 -20.51 19.23
C TYR A 59 3.00 -19.75 20.20
N VAL A 60 2.61 -19.55 21.46
CA VAL A 60 3.30 -18.63 22.38
C VAL A 60 4.04 -19.40 23.46
N ASP A 61 5.33 -19.10 23.64
CA ASP A 61 6.15 -19.70 24.69
C ASP A 61 6.18 -18.86 25.98
N LEU A 62 6.16 -17.53 25.85
CA LEU A 62 6.30 -16.59 26.96
C LEU A 62 5.42 -15.36 26.77
N VAL A 63 4.85 -14.86 27.86
CA VAL A 63 4.17 -13.57 27.94
C VAL A 63 4.91 -12.68 28.93
N VAL A 64 5.24 -11.45 28.52
CA VAL A 64 5.95 -10.47 29.34
C VAL A 64 5.15 -9.17 29.37
N LYS A 65 4.79 -8.72 30.57
CA LYS A 65 4.19 -7.40 30.77
C LYS A 65 5.28 -6.31 30.80
N VAL A 66 5.06 -5.23 30.06
CA VAL A 66 5.85 -3.98 30.10
C VAL A 66 4.92 -2.80 30.40
N ASP A 67 5.46 -1.60 30.56
CA ASP A 67 4.66 -0.40 30.84
C ASP A 67 3.92 0.13 29.61
N GLU A 68 4.57 0.07 28.44
CA GLU A 68 4.05 0.60 27.18
C GLU A 68 4.69 -0.12 25.99
N ILE A 69 3.90 -0.54 25.00
CA ILE A 69 4.41 -1.13 23.75
C ILE A 69 4.47 -0.13 22.58
N GLY A 70 3.78 1.01 22.71
CA GLY A 70 3.67 2.01 21.66
C GLY A 70 2.68 3.12 22.00
N ASP A 71 2.57 4.09 21.09
CA ASP A 71 1.77 5.30 21.27
C ASP A 71 0.63 5.36 20.24
N PRO A 72 -0.63 5.08 20.63
CA PRO A 72 -1.79 5.05 19.74
C PRO A 72 -2.12 6.43 19.17
N ALA A 73 -1.77 7.52 19.88
CA ALA A 73 -1.98 8.88 19.39
C ALA A 73 -1.07 9.20 18.20
N LYS A 74 0.01 8.42 18.00
CA LYS A 74 0.89 8.52 16.85
C LYS A 74 0.50 7.63 15.67
N ILE A 75 -0.46 6.71 15.83
CA ILE A 75 -0.95 5.89 14.73
C ILE A 75 -1.64 6.82 13.72
N GLY A 76 -1.05 6.93 12.53
CA GLY A 76 -1.52 7.83 11.48
C GLY A 76 -1.13 9.31 11.66
N ALA A 77 -0.41 9.70 12.72
CA ALA A 77 -0.06 11.10 13.00
C ALA A 77 0.85 11.76 11.95
N GLY A 78 1.49 10.97 11.07
CA GLY A 78 2.20 11.45 9.88
C GLY A 78 1.53 11.12 8.54
N ALA A 79 0.56 10.20 8.52
CA ALA A 79 0.01 9.59 7.32
C ALA A 79 -1.51 9.36 7.44
N ALA A 80 -2.30 10.42 7.64
CA ALA A 80 -3.76 10.26 7.72
C ALA A 80 -4.56 11.57 7.55
N ARG A 81 -4.04 12.59 6.87
CA ARG A 81 -4.86 13.75 6.50
C ARG A 81 -5.10 13.77 5.01
N MET A 82 -6.38 13.80 4.64
CA MET A 82 -6.81 14.10 3.29
C MET A 82 -6.08 15.35 2.81
N THR A 83 -5.35 15.21 1.70
CA THR A 83 -4.62 16.32 1.10
C THR A 83 -5.59 17.45 0.75
N LYS A 84 -5.16 18.69 0.97
CA LYS A 84 -5.83 19.89 0.45
C LYS A 84 -5.10 20.47 -0.75
N ASN A 85 -4.01 19.84 -1.17
CA ASN A 85 -3.25 20.28 -2.33
C ASN A 85 -4.07 19.98 -3.59
N PRO A 86 -4.45 20.99 -4.39
CA PRO A 86 -5.26 20.79 -5.58
C PRO A 86 -4.59 19.88 -6.61
N ARG A 87 -3.25 19.87 -6.68
CA ARG A 87 -2.51 18.95 -7.54
C ARG A 87 -2.74 17.50 -7.14
N ASP A 88 -2.58 17.21 -5.85
CA ASP A 88 -2.71 15.85 -5.31
C ASP A 88 -4.17 15.36 -5.44
N LEU A 89 -5.15 16.25 -5.22
CA LEU A 89 -6.57 15.97 -5.46
C LEU A 89 -6.87 15.68 -6.93
N LEU A 90 -6.28 16.43 -7.87
CA LEU A 90 -6.43 16.18 -9.31
C LEU A 90 -5.85 14.82 -9.71
N ILE A 91 -4.71 14.42 -9.16
CA ILE A 91 -4.11 13.10 -9.40
C ILE A 91 -5.04 12.00 -8.87
N ALA A 92 -5.55 12.17 -7.65
CA ALA A 92 -6.46 11.25 -7.00
C ALA A 92 -7.78 11.08 -7.78
N GLU A 93 -8.39 12.18 -8.21
CA GLU A 93 -9.61 12.17 -9.03
C GLU A 93 -9.38 11.46 -10.36
N ARG A 94 -8.26 11.74 -11.04
CA ARG A 94 -7.90 11.05 -12.28
C ARG A 94 -7.71 9.56 -12.09
N ALA A 95 -7.07 9.14 -10.99
CA ALA A 95 -6.89 7.73 -10.68
C ALA A 95 -8.24 7.03 -10.47
N ALA A 96 -9.17 7.66 -9.74
CA ALA A 96 -10.53 7.14 -9.60
C ALA A 96 -11.28 7.07 -10.94
N LYS A 97 -11.11 8.06 -11.83
CA LYS A 97 -11.72 8.05 -13.18
C LYS A 97 -11.12 6.98 -14.10
N VAL A 98 -9.82 6.69 -13.98
CA VAL A 98 -9.20 5.55 -14.70
C VAL A 98 -9.84 4.23 -14.25
N ILE A 99 -10.10 4.07 -12.96
CA ILE A 99 -10.83 2.91 -12.43
C ILE A 99 -12.24 2.88 -12.99
N ALA A 100 -13.00 3.97 -12.83
CA ALA A 100 -14.41 4.05 -13.24
C ALA A 100 -14.63 3.81 -14.74
N ALA A 101 -13.66 4.19 -15.58
CA ALA A 101 -13.70 3.97 -17.01
C ALA A 101 -13.39 2.52 -17.43
N SER A 102 -12.70 1.75 -16.59
CA SER A 102 -12.33 0.36 -16.88
C SER A 102 -13.56 -0.54 -16.88
N ARG A 103 -13.64 -1.47 -17.84
CA ARG A 103 -14.67 -2.53 -17.87
C ARG A 103 -14.66 -3.46 -16.64
N LEU A 104 -13.62 -3.40 -15.81
CA LEU A 104 -13.53 -4.12 -14.54
C LEU A 104 -14.28 -3.41 -13.40
N PHE A 105 -14.61 -2.12 -13.55
CA PHE A 105 -15.40 -1.37 -12.58
C PHE A 105 -16.89 -1.68 -12.72
N LYS A 106 -17.30 -2.74 -12.04
CA LYS A 106 -18.66 -3.27 -12.02
C LYS A 106 -18.96 -3.86 -10.64
N GLU A 107 -20.21 -4.25 -10.43
CA GLU A 107 -20.63 -4.90 -9.18
C GLU A 107 -19.65 -6.00 -8.75
N GLY A 108 -19.18 -5.91 -7.52
CA GLY A 108 -18.24 -6.85 -6.93
C GLY A 108 -16.77 -6.64 -7.29
N TYR A 109 -16.37 -5.49 -7.87
CA TYR A 109 -14.93 -5.22 -8.08
C TYR A 109 -14.14 -5.19 -6.76
N SER A 110 -12.86 -5.49 -6.80
CA SER A 110 -11.95 -5.47 -5.65
C SER A 110 -10.82 -4.45 -5.82
N PHE A 111 -10.36 -3.87 -4.71
CA PHE A 111 -9.33 -2.84 -4.78
C PHE A 111 -8.43 -2.77 -3.55
N GLN A 112 -7.26 -2.16 -3.71
CA GLN A 112 -6.40 -1.71 -2.62
C GLN A 112 -5.97 -0.26 -2.89
N THR A 113 -6.02 0.59 -1.88
CA THR A 113 -5.39 1.92 -1.90
C THR A 113 -4.28 2.00 -0.86
N GLY A 114 -3.21 2.75 -1.16
CA GLY A 114 -2.17 3.05 -0.17
C GLY A 114 -2.62 4.06 0.90
N ALA A 115 -1.77 4.24 1.93
CA ALA A 115 -1.96 5.22 3.01
C ALA A 115 -1.34 6.61 2.72
N GLY A 116 -0.85 6.83 1.50
CA GLY A 116 -0.33 8.13 1.06
C GLY A 116 -1.47 9.14 0.83
N ALA A 117 -1.15 10.44 0.91
CA ALA A 117 -2.16 11.50 0.83
C ALA A 117 -2.98 11.48 -0.48
N ILE A 118 -2.35 11.15 -1.62
CA ILE A 118 -3.03 10.99 -2.92
C ILE A 118 -3.92 9.74 -2.92
N SER A 119 -3.40 8.61 -2.40
CA SER A 119 -4.14 7.33 -2.36
C SER A 119 -5.36 7.40 -1.43
N ILE A 120 -5.25 8.07 -0.29
CA ILE A 120 -6.38 8.33 0.61
C ILE A 120 -7.43 9.19 -0.10
N ALA A 121 -7.02 10.27 -0.77
CA ALA A 121 -7.96 11.09 -1.55
C ALA A 121 -8.62 10.29 -2.70
N CYS A 122 -7.87 9.40 -3.35
CA CYS A 122 -8.39 8.53 -4.41
C CYS A 122 -9.50 7.61 -3.90
N THR A 123 -9.39 7.14 -2.65
CA THR A 123 -10.43 6.32 -2.00
C THR A 123 -11.76 7.08 -1.91
N ASN A 124 -11.71 8.38 -1.58
CA ASN A 124 -12.93 9.21 -1.48
C ASN A 124 -13.58 9.45 -2.84
N PHE A 125 -12.79 9.74 -3.88
CA PHE A 125 -13.31 9.87 -5.24
C PHE A 125 -13.87 8.54 -5.74
N LEU A 126 -13.17 7.43 -5.52
CA LEU A 126 -13.64 6.10 -5.89
C LEU A 126 -14.98 5.77 -5.21
N ALA A 127 -15.15 6.10 -3.92
CA ALA A 127 -16.42 5.91 -3.23
C ALA A 127 -17.58 6.70 -3.88
N ASN A 128 -17.31 7.89 -4.43
CA ASN A 128 -18.32 8.65 -5.16
C ASN A 128 -18.65 7.99 -6.49
N GLU A 129 -17.65 7.60 -7.28
CA GLU A 129 -17.85 6.86 -8.54
C GLU A 129 -18.64 5.57 -8.31
N THR A 130 -18.35 4.84 -7.22
CA THR A 130 -19.07 3.61 -6.83
C THR A 130 -20.54 3.89 -6.51
N ALA A 131 -20.80 4.95 -5.74
CA ALA A 131 -22.16 5.34 -5.39
C ALA A 131 -22.96 5.81 -6.61
N GLU A 132 -22.35 6.61 -7.50
CA GLU A 132 -22.98 7.13 -8.71
C GLU A 132 -23.31 6.01 -9.71
N ALA A 133 -22.43 5.01 -9.84
CA ALA A 133 -22.67 3.83 -10.66
C ALA A 133 -23.70 2.85 -10.04
N GLY A 134 -24.10 3.04 -8.77
CA GLY A 134 -25.04 2.17 -8.08
C GLY A 134 -24.51 0.74 -7.88
N ILE A 135 -23.20 0.59 -7.75
CA ILE A 135 -22.53 -0.70 -7.55
C ILE A 135 -21.85 -0.77 -6.17
N LYS A 136 -21.39 -1.95 -5.79
CA LYS A 136 -20.67 -2.21 -4.55
C LYS A 136 -19.37 -2.97 -4.79
N ALA A 137 -18.29 -2.56 -4.13
CA ALA A 137 -17.04 -3.31 -4.12
C ALA A 137 -17.18 -4.60 -3.30
N SER A 138 -16.56 -5.68 -3.75
CA SER A 138 -16.58 -6.98 -3.05
C SER A 138 -15.66 -7.00 -1.83
N PHE A 139 -14.45 -6.47 -1.95
CA PHE A 139 -13.53 -6.31 -0.83
C PHE A 139 -12.49 -5.21 -1.10
N SER A 140 -12.00 -4.59 -0.02
CA SER A 140 -10.76 -3.82 -0.02
C SER A 140 -9.66 -4.59 0.68
N LEU A 141 -8.42 -4.48 0.23
CA LEU A 141 -7.29 -5.23 0.78
C LEU A 141 -6.18 -4.33 1.32
N GLY A 142 -5.44 -4.86 2.30
CA GLY A 142 -4.14 -4.35 2.71
C GLY A 142 -4.25 -3.51 3.96
N GLY A 143 -3.54 -2.39 3.99
CA GLY A 143 -3.61 -1.52 5.15
C GLY A 143 -4.84 -0.63 5.13
N CYS A 144 -5.65 -0.74 6.18
CA CYS A 144 -6.93 -0.06 6.29
C CYS A 144 -6.75 1.37 6.82
N THR A 145 -7.50 2.30 6.23
CA THR A 145 -7.54 3.72 6.62
C THR A 145 -8.98 4.12 6.97
N ALA A 146 -9.15 5.25 7.64
CA ALA A 146 -10.44 5.87 7.94
C ALA A 146 -11.30 6.07 6.68
N ALA A 147 -10.69 6.35 5.51
CA ALA A 147 -11.40 6.52 4.25
C ALA A 147 -12.00 5.19 3.74
N ILE A 148 -11.29 4.08 3.90
CA ILE A 148 -11.82 2.74 3.60
C ILE A 148 -12.98 2.40 4.56
N ILE A 149 -12.83 2.72 5.84
CA ILE A 149 -13.88 2.52 6.85
C ILE A 149 -15.12 3.37 6.54
N ASP A 150 -14.96 4.61 6.10
CA ASP A 150 -16.08 5.47 5.66
C ASP A 150 -16.82 4.85 4.47
N MET A 151 -16.09 4.42 3.44
CA MET A 151 -16.67 3.74 2.28
C MET A 151 -17.43 2.47 2.66
N PHE A 152 -16.88 1.68 3.60
CA PHE A 152 -17.55 0.51 4.17
C PHE A 152 -18.84 0.89 4.90
N LYS A 153 -18.81 1.87 5.80
CA LYS A 153 -19.98 2.35 6.56
C LYS A 153 -21.08 2.93 5.68
N ARG A 154 -20.72 3.49 4.52
CA ARG A 154 -21.66 3.96 3.48
C ARG A 154 -22.31 2.82 2.69
N GLY A 155 -21.95 1.56 2.95
CA GLY A 155 -22.51 0.39 2.28
C GLY A 155 -21.93 0.12 0.88
N LEU A 156 -20.89 0.85 0.47
CA LEU A 156 -20.27 0.78 -0.87
C LEU A 156 -19.21 -0.31 -0.98
N LEU A 157 -18.88 -0.96 0.13
CA LEU A 157 -17.90 -2.02 0.22
C LEU A 157 -18.45 -3.15 1.10
N ARG A 158 -18.31 -4.41 0.67
CA ARG A 158 -18.89 -5.56 1.40
C ARG A 158 -18.03 -6.04 2.57
N THR A 159 -16.71 -6.10 2.42
CA THR A 159 -15.80 -6.48 3.49
C THR A 159 -14.45 -5.78 3.34
N VAL A 160 -13.81 -5.49 4.47
CA VAL A 160 -12.45 -4.96 4.51
C VAL A 160 -11.52 -6.09 4.96
N GLN A 161 -10.46 -6.36 4.21
CA GLN A 161 -9.45 -7.36 4.52
C GLN A 161 -8.19 -6.64 4.98
N CYS A 162 -8.03 -6.51 6.30
CA CYS A 162 -7.10 -5.61 6.97
C CYS A 162 -5.86 -6.36 7.46
N SER A 163 -4.74 -6.21 6.75
CA SER A 163 -3.44 -6.75 7.20
C SER A 163 -2.69 -5.80 8.13
N GLN A 164 -3.09 -4.53 8.15
CA GLN A 164 -2.53 -3.49 9.01
C GLN A 164 -3.56 -2.37 9.17
N SER A 165 -3.65 -1.75 10.35
CA SER A 165 -4.43 -0.52 10.53
C SER A 165 -3.50 0.69 10.48
N PHE A 166 -3.80 1.68 9.62
CA PHE A 166 -2.94 2.85 9.41
C PHE A 166 -3.33 4.07 10.26
N ASP A 167 -4.52 4.06 10.86
CA ASP A 167 -4.99 5.10 11.76
C ASP A 167 -5.89 4.51 12.86
N ALA A 168 -6.14 5.31 13.90
CA ALA A 168 -6.95 4.91 15.05
C ALA A 168 -8.41 4.58 14.69
N VAL A 169 -8.95 5.14 13.59
CA VAL A 169 -10.32 4.84 13.15
C VAL A 169 -10.37 3.41 12.60
N ALA A 170 -9.43 3.05 11.73
CA ALA A 170 -9.28 1.68 11.23
C ALA A 170 -8.97 0.68 12.36
N ALA A 171 -8.06 1.05 13.27
CA ALA A 171 -7.67 0.20 14.39
C ALA A 171 -8.81 -0.10 15.36
N ARG A 172 -9.74 0.85 15.54
CA ARG A 172 -10.95 0.63 16.34
C ARG A 172 -12.02 -0.15 15.58
N ALA A 173 -12.24 0.19 14.31
CA ALA A 173 -13.33 -0.37 13.53
C ALA A 173 -13.24 -1.89 13.37
N ILE A 174 -12.02 -2.46 13.31
CA ILE A 174 -11.80 -3.91 13.23
C ILE A 174 -12.38 -4.68 14.43
N ALA A 175 -12.42 -4.06 15.61
CA ALA A 175 -13.00 -4.65 16.81
C ALA A 175 -14.53 -4.51 16.88
N GLU A 176 -15.10 -3.59 16.09
CA GLU A 176 -16.52 -3.20 16.16
C GLU A 176 -17.39 -3.92 15.12
N ASP A 177 -16.82 -4.35 13.99
CA ASP A 177 -17.58 -4.97 12.89
C ASP A 177 -16.89 -6.23 12.34
N PRO A 178 -17.55 -7.40 12.36
CA PRO A 178 -16.95 -8.66 11.89
C PRO A 178 -16.68 -8.71 10.38
N ASN A 179 -17.19 -7.76 9.59
CA ASN A 179 -16.86 -7.67 8.16
C ASN A 179 -15.58 -6.87 7.89
N ILE A 180 -14.97 -6.28 8.93
CA ILE A 180 -13.61 -5.75 8.90
C ILE A 180 -12.73 -6.85 9.46
N VAL A 181 -12.18 -7.66 8.57
CA VAL A 181 -11.52 -8.92 8.88
C VAL A 181 -10.02 -8.68 9.03
N GLU A 182 -9.47 -9.06 10.17
CA GLU A 182 -8.02 -9.19 10.35
C GLU A 182 -7.49 -10.33 9.48
N ILE A 183 -6.44 -10.06 8.69
CA ILE A 183 -5.81 -11.08 7.85
C ILE A 183 -4.31 -11.20 8.13
N ASP A 184 -3.80 -12.42 8.02
CA ASP A 184 -2.39 -12.74 8.01
C ASP A 184 -1.71 -12.17 6.74
N ASN A 185 -0.47 -11.69 6.84
CA ASN A 185 0.28 -11.29 5.66
C ASN A 185 0.67 -12.44 4.73
N GLU A 186 0.64 -13.68 5.22
CA GLU A 186 0.73 -14.87 4.38
C GLU A 186 -0.40 -14.88 3.35
N VAL A 187 -1.67 -14.72 3.76
CA VAL A 187 -2.82 -14.71 2.83
C VAL A 187 -2.91 -13.40 2.05
N TYR A 188 -2.36 -12.29 2.58
CA TYR A 188 -2.32 -11.00 1.91
C TYR A 188 -1.56 -11.07 0.58
N SER A 189 -0.26 -11.39 0.62
CA SER A 189 0.63 -11.14 -0.52
C SER A 189 1.67 -12.21 -0.83
N ASN A 190 1.78 -13.31 -0.06
CA ASN A 190 2.73 -14.37 -0.39
C ASN A 190 2.36 -15.07 -1.71
N MET A 191 3.27 -15.06 -2.69
CA MET A 191 3.03 -15.71 -3.99
C MET A 191 3.17 -17.24 -3.99
N TYR A 192 3.81 -17.81 -2.97
CA TYR A 192 4.09 -19.25 -2.87
C TYR A 192 3.01 -20.03 -2.12
N ASN A 193 2.02 -19.34 -1.59
CA ASN A 193 0.93 -19.95 -0.85
C ASN A 193 -0.15 -20.51 -1.82
N LYS A 194 -1.19 -21.14 -1.25
CA LYS A 194 -2.32 -21.68 -2.02
C LYS A 194 -3.43 -20.66 -2.32
N GLY A 195 -3.32 -19.44 -1.80
CA GLY A 195 -4.36 -18.41 -1.87
C GLY A 195 -3.81 -17.06 -1.44
N CYS A 196 -3.56 -16.20 -2.42
CA CYS A 196 -3.01 -14.86 -2.23
C CYS A 196 -4.06 -13.82 -2.62
N MET A 197 -4.49 -12.99 -1.66
CA MET A 197 -5.54 -12.00 -1.88
C MET A 197 -5.11 -10.90 -2.85
N ALA A 198 -3.82 -10.55 -2.88
CA ALA A 198 -3.29 -9.59 -3.87
C ALA A 198 -3.54 -10.05 -5.32
N ASN A 199 -3.56 -11.36 -5.58
CA ASN A 199 -3.87 -11.95 -6.90
C ASN A 199 -5.37 -11.95 -7.24
N ARG A 200 -6.22 -11.42 -6.35
CA ARG A 200 -7.68 -11.29 -6.53
C ARG A 200 -8.11 -9.82 -6.60
N LEU A 201 -7.18 -8.89 -6.69
CA LEU A 201 -7.43 -7.46 -6.84
C LEU A 201 -7.72 -7.11 -8.30
N ASN A 202 -8.81 -6.38 -8.57
CA ASN A 202 -8.97 -5.73 -9.87
C ASN A 202 -8.10 -4.47 -9.96
N PHE A 203 -8.01 -3.68 -8.88
CA PHE A 203 -7.29 -2.40 -8.89
C PHE A 203 -6.33 -2.27 -7.71
N GLY A 204 -5.08 -1.88 -7.98
CA GLY A 204 -4.08 -1.58 -6.95
C GLY A 204 -3.54 -0.16 -7.10
N ILE A 205 -3.81 0.73 -6.15
CA ILE A 205 -3.39 2.13 -6.20
C ILE A 205 -2.16 2.33 -5.32
N LEU A 206 -1.05 2.67 -5.95
CA LEU A 206 0.28 2.73 -5.37
C LEU A 206 0.84 4.16 -5.37
N GLY A 207 1.80 4.41 -4.50
CA GLY A 207 2.64 5.60 -4.49
C GLY A 207 4.05 5.27 -4.98
N ALA A 208 4.82 6.29 -5.31
CA ALA A 208 6.18 6.16 -5.82
C ALA A 208 7.04 7.37 -5.45
N LEU A 209 8.33 7.19 -5.21
CA LEU A 209 9.32 8.28 -5.15
C LEU A 209 9.74 8.69 -6.56
N GLU A 210 10.05 7.72 -7.41
CA GLU A 210 10.39 7.92 -8.81
C GLU A 210 9.71 6.86 -9.68
N VAL A 211 9.43 7.20 -10.93
CA VAL A 211 9.04 6.27 -11.99
C VAL A 211 9.86 6.57 -13.23
N ASP A 212 10.42 5.56 -13.87
CA ASP A 212 11.17 5.74 -15.10
C ASP A 212 10.36 5.51 -16.38
N THR A 213 10.98 5.77 -17.54
CA THR A 213 10.34 5.59 -18.84
C THR A 213 10.08 4.12 -19.21
N ASP A 214 10.64 3.17 -18.47
CA ASP A 214 10.30 1.74 -18.55
C ASP A 214 9.24 1.33 -17.53
N PHE A 215 8.62 2.31 -16.85
CA PHE A 215 7.61 2.15 -15.80
C PHE A 215 8.13 1.50 -14.51
N ASN A 216 9.44 1.31 -14.35
CA ASN A 216 9.97 0.82 -13.08
C ASN A 216 9.73 1.86 -12.00
N VAL A 217 9.44 1.38 -10.79
CA VAL A 217 9.10 2.24 -9.65
C VAL A 217 10.18 2.14 -8.59
N ASN A 218 10.57 3.29 -8.07
CA ASN A 218 11.37 3.41 -6.85
C ASN A 218 10.48 3.94 -5.72
N ILE A 219 10.51 3.27 -4.56
CA ILE A 219 9.88 3.70 -3.31
C ILE A 219 10.84 3.71 -2.12
N LEU A 220 12.09 3.28 -2.31
CA LEU A 220 13.05 3.12 -1.23
C LEU A 220 13.99 4.29 -1.09
N THR A 221 14.53 4.82 -2.18
CA THR A 221 15.63 5.80 -2.14
C THR A 221 15.20 7.16 -2.64
N GLY A 222 15.53 8.22 -1.90
CA GLY A 222 15.27 9.60 -2.30
C GLY A 222 16.28 10.11 -3.33
N SER A 223 16.14 11.39 -3.71
CA SER A 223 17.04 12.06 -4.66
C SER A 223 18.47 12.30 -4.16
N SER A 224 18.71 12.09 -2.86
CA SER A 224 20.07 12.03 -2.30
C SER A 224 20.72 10.64 -2.44
N GLY A 225 19.94 9.62 -2.81
CA GLY A 225 20.31 8.20 -2.75
C GLY A 225 20.09 7.56 -1.38
N GLU A 226 19.71 8.33 -0.36
CA GLU A 226 19.46 7.80 0.98
C GLU A 226 18.14 7.03 1.03
N MET A 227 18.09 5.98 1.86
CA MET A 227 16.84 5.24 2.11
C MET A 227 15.84 6.13 2.86
N MET A 228 14.62 6.19 2.34
CA MET A 228 13.54 7.07 2.76
C MET A 228 12.28 6.31 3.24
N GLY A 229 12.22 4.99 3.02
CA GLY A 229 11.02 4.22 3.30
C GLY A 229 11.24 2.71 3.32
N GLY A 230 10.14 1.98 3.48
CA GLY A 230 10.08 0.52 3.35
C GLY A 230 9.42 0.11 2.04
N LEU A 231 9.76 -1.08 1.56
CA LEU A 231 9.24 -1.63 0.31
C LEU A 231 7.72 -1.92 0.43
N GLY A 232 7.32 -2.49 1.57
CA GLY A 232 5.93 -2.89 1.82
C GLY A 232 5.37 -3.85 0.76
N GLY A 233 4.05 -3.96 0.66
CA GLY A 233 3.36 -4.80 -0.32
C GLY A 233 3.15 -4.15 -1.69
N GLY A 234 3.77 -3.01 -1.98
CA GLY A 234 3.59 -2.29 -3.25
C GLY A 234 3.92 -3.15 -4.48
N PRO A 235 5.10 -3.80 -4.52
CA PRO A 235 5.47 -4.71 -5.61
C PRO A 235 4.55 -5.93 -5.71
N ASP A 236 4.09 -6.47 -4.59
CA ASP A 236 3.16 -7.62 -4.59
C ASP A 236 1.81 -7.27 -5.22
N VAL A 237 1.27 -6.11 -4.85
CA VAL A 237 0.00 -5.60 -5.37
C VAL A 237 0.12 -5.26 -6.84
N ALA A 238 1.25 -4.67 -7.26
CA ALA A 238 1.51 -4.40 -8.67
C ALA A 238 1.48 -5.69 -9.51
N ALA A 239 2.16 -6.75 -9.02
CA ALA A 239 2.20 -8.03 -9.71
C ALA A 239 0.85 -8.79 -9.65
N GLY A 240 0.13 -8.68 -8.54
CA GLY A 240 -1.11 -9.42 -8.29
C GLY A 240 -2.35 -8.81 -8.94
N ALA A 241 -2.49 -7.48 -8.94
CA ALA A 241 -3.70 -6.81 -9.39
C ALA A 241 -3.89 -6.87 -10.92
N ASP A 242 -5.15 -6.86 -11.38
CA ASP A 242 -5.44 -6.75 -12.81
C ASP A 242 -4.97 -5.39 -13.37
N VAL A 243 -5.19 -4.29 -12.64
CA VAL A 243 -4.77 -2.94 -13.04
C VAL A 243 -4.08 -2.24 -11.88
N SER A 244 -2.75 -2.18 -11.95
CA SER A 244 -1.90 -1.44 -11.01
C SER A 244 -1.68 0.01 -11.47
N ILE A 245 -1.97 0.94 -10.58
CA ILE A 245 -2.00 2.38 -10.85
C ILE A 245 -1.01 3.07 -9.92
N VAL A 246 0.06 3.63 -10.47
CA VAL A 246 1.03 4.44 -9.72
C VAL A 246 0.60 5.89 -9.78
N THR A 247 0.35 6.50 -8.62
CA THR A 247 -0.02 7.90 -8.49
C THR A 247 1.16 8.73 -8.00
N ILE A 248 1.54 9.73 -8.78
CA ILE A 248 2.76 10.51 -8.51
C ILE A 248 2.66 11.91 -9.15
N PRO A 249 3.06 13.00 -8.47
CA PRO A 249 3.20 14.28 -9.13
C PRO A 249 4.40 14.27 -10.06
N VAL A 250 4.35 14.96 -11.20
CA VAL A 250 5.48 14.99 -12.17
C VAL A 250 6.78 15.49 -11.52
N VAL A 251 6.65 16.43 -10.58
CA VAL A 251 7.78 17.00 -9.82
C VAL A 251 7.44 17.18 -8.34
N ARG A 252 8.46 17.08 -7.47
CA ARG A 252 8.39 17.41 -6.05
C ARG A 252 9.45 18.46 -5.71
N GLY A 253 9.01 19.71 -5.52
CA GLY A 253 9.93 20.82 -5.29
C GLY A 253 10.84 21.01 -6.50
N ARG A 254 12.11 20.64 -6.37
CA ARG A 254 13.12 20.69 -7.45
C ARG A 254 13.52 19.33 -7.99
N THR A 255 12.88 18.26 -7.54
CA THR A 255 13.21 16.89 -7.92
C THR A 255 12.19 16.36 -8.93
N PRO A 256 12.62 15.87 -10.10
CA PRO A 256 11.71 15.19 -11.02
C PRO A 256 11.29 13.86 -10.41
N SER A 257 10.00 13.55 -10.49
CA SER A 257 9.49 12.24 -10.08
C SER A 257 9.39 11.26 -11.25
N ILE A 258 9.31 11.79 -12.48
CA ILE A 258 9.40 10.99 -13.70
C ILE A 258 10.81 11.19 -14.26
N VAL A 259 11.57 10.11 -14.36
CA VAL A 259 13.01 10.11 -14.66
C VAL A 259 13.32 9.20 -15.84
N ASP A 260 14.54 9.27 -16.36
CA ASP A 260 15.00 8.38 -17.43
C ASP A 260 15.21 6.94 -16.92
N LYS A 261 15.78 6.82 -15.72
CA LYS A 261 16.00 5.56 -15.01
C LYS A 261 15.90 5.79 -13.51
N VAL A 262 15.17 4.95 -12.80
CA VAL A 262 15.06 5.05 -11.33
C VAL A 262 16.39 4.71 -10.66
N PHE A 263 16.65 5.30 -9.49
CA PHE A 263 17.86 4.97 -8.74
C PHE A 263 17.83 3.56 -8.13
N THR A 264 16.63 3.07 -7.78
CA THR A 264 16.45 1.73 -7.21
C THR A 264 15.15 1.12 -7.70
N VAL A 265 15.24 0.03 -8.46
CA VAL A 265 14.08 -0.71 -8.94
C VAL A 265 13.47 -1.49 -7.78
N CYS A 266 12.26 -1.08 -7.38
CA CYS A 266 11.48 -1.72 -6.32
C CYS A 266 10.32 -2.55 -6.92
N THR A 267 9.68 -2.00 -7.96
CA THR A 267 8.61 -2.68 -8.71
C THR A 267 8.99 -2.69 -10.19
N PRO A 268 9.10 -3.87 -10.82
CA PRO A 268 9.36 -3.98 -12.25
C PRO A 268 8.24 -3.35 -13.09
N GLY A 269 8.60 -2.58 -14.11
CA GLY A 269 7.64 -1.83 -14.91
C GLY A 269 6.58 -2.69 -15.59
N GLU A 270 6.89 -3.94 -15.96
CA GLU A 270 5.92 -4.88 -16.55
C GLU A 270 4.69 -5.14 -15.67
N SER A 271 4.81 -4.92 -14.35
CA SER A 271 3.73 -5.06 -13.38
C SER A 271 2.98 -3.76 -13.11
N VAL A 272 3.34 -2.65 -13.78
CA VAL A 272 2.68 -1.34 -13.65
C VAL A 272 1.82 -1.09 -14.89
N ALA A 273 0.50 -0.98 -14.71
CA ALA A 273 -0.42 -0.76 -15.81
C ALA A 273 -0.47 0.72 -16.23
N VAL A 274 -0.50 1.62 -15.24
CA VAL A 274 -0.74 3.06 -15.46
C VAL A 274 0.06 3.91 -14.49
N VAL A 275 0.59 5.04 -14.99
CA VAL A 275 1.11 6.15 -14.18
C VAL A 275 0.17 7.34 -14.31
N VAL A 276 -0.35 7.84 -13.19
CA VAL A 276 -1.29 8.97 -13.13
C VAL A 276 -0.60 10.15 -12.46
N THR A 277 -0.59 11.28 -13.18
CA THR A 277 -0.01 12.55 -12.74
C THR A 277 -0.99 13.70 -12.95
N GLU A 278 -0.62 14.90 -12.50
CA GLU A 278 -1.33 16.14 -12.79
C GLU A 278 -1.18 16.58 -14.26
N ALA A 279 -0.17 16.09 -14.97
CA ALA A 279 0.08 16.42 -16.37
C ALA A 279 -0.60 15.48 -17.37
N GLY A 280 -0.96 14.27 -16.95
CA GLY A 280 -1.65 13.28 -17.77
C GLY A 280 -1.58 11.86 -17.20
N ILE A 281 -2.13 10.91 -17.96
CA ILE A 281 -2.16 9.48 -17.66
C ILE A 281 -1.32 8.74 -18.70
N ALA A 282 -0.30 8.02 -18.25
CA ALA A 282 0.54 7.20 -19.11
C ALA A 282 0.19 5.72 -18.93
N LEU A 283 -0.23 5.07 -20.02
CA LEU A 283 -0.51 3.64 -20.07
C LEU A 283 0.76 2.88 -20.44
N ASN A 284 1.07 1.80 -19.73
CA ASN A 284 2.22 0.97 -20.04
C ASN A 284 1.91 0.03 -21.22
N PRO A 285 2.55 0.18 -22.39
CA PRO A 285 2.30 -0.67 -23.55
C PRO A 285 2.75 -2.13 -23.35
N LYS A 286 3.59 -2.42 -22.35
CA LYS A 286 4.08 -3.77 -22.03
C LYS A 286 3.18 -4.50 -21.03
N HIS A 287 2.24 -3.82 -20.38
CA HIS A 287 1.39 -4.44 -19.36
C HIS A 287 0.34 -5.36 -19.97
N ARG A 288 0.04 -6.49 -19.31
CA ARG A 288 -0.85 -7.56 -19.81
C ARG A 288 -2.28 -7.08 -20.16
N PHE A 289 -2.80 -6.06 -19.47
CA PHE A 289 -4.12 -5.46 -19.70
C PHE A 289 -4.10 -4.16 -20.52
N TYR A 290 -2.98 -3.85 -21.19
CA TYR A 290 -2.81 -2.58 -21.92
C TYR A 290 -3.90 -2.35 -22.97
N LYS A 291 -4.23 -3.36 -23.78
CA LYS A 291 -5.17 -3.20 -24.89
C LYS A 291 -6.57 -2.85 -24.41
N GLU A 292 -7.09 -3.63 -23.47
CA GLU A 292 -8.41 -3.44 -22.88
C GLU A 292 -8.51 -2.08 -22.17
N LEU A 293 -7.48 -1.73 -21.39
CA LEU A 293 -7.48 -0.48 -20.65
C LEU A 293 -7.37 0.73 -21.60
N LYS A 294 -6.56 0.64 -22.65
CA LYS A 294 -6.47 1.68 -23.67
C LYS A 294 -7.81 1.90 -24.37
N GLU A 295 -8.45 0.83 -24.84
CA GLU A 295 -9.78 0.90 -25.47
C GLU A 295 -10.84 1.54 -24.56
N ASP A 296 -10.77 1.27 -23.26
CA ASP A 296 -11.69 1.81 -22.28
C ASP A 296 -11.42 3.30 -22.03
N LEU A 297 -10.16 3.70 -21.88
CA LEU A 297 -9.80 5.10 -21.63
C LEU A 297 -9.96 5.99 -22.88
N GLU A 298 -9.80 5.47 -24.09
CA GLU A 298 -10.01 6.22 -25.34
C GLU A 298 -11.48 6.67 -25.54
N LYS A 299 -12.43 6.07 -24.82
CA LYS A 299 -13.85 6.48 -24.82
C LYS A 299 -14.13 7.65 -23.87
N THR A 300 -13.12 8.10 -23.13
CA THR A 300 -13.25 9.15 -22.12
C THR A 300 -12.59 10.45 -22.60
N THR A 301 -12.73 11.51 -21.80
CA THR A 301 -12.01 12.78 -21.98
C THR A 301 -10.71 12.85 -21.20
N LEU A 302 -10.26 11.73 -20.62
CA LEU A 302 -9.02 11.67 -19.85
C LEU A 302 -7.81 11.95 -20.73
N LYS A 303 -6.90 12.78 -20.24
CA LYS A 303 -5.69 13.17 -20.97
C LYS A 303 -4.66 12.04 -20.95
N LEU A 304 -4.66 11.22 -21.99
CA LEU A 304 -3.65 10.19 -22.24
C LEU A 304 -2.37 10.82 -22.81
N VAL A 305 -1.23 10.42 -22.28
CA VAL A 305 0.11 10.87 -22.70
C VAL A 305 1.08 9.68 -22.69
N SER A 306 2.25 9.85 -23.30
CA SER A 306 3.35 8.89 -23.12
C SER A 306 4.09 9.14 -21.80
N ILE A 307 4.79 8.12 -21.28
CA ILE A 307 5.66 8.30 -20.11
C ILE A 307 6.85 9.22 -20.43
N GLU A 308 7.31 9.19 -21.68
CA GLU A 308 8.36 10.06 -22.20
C GLU A 308 7.93 11.52 -22.24
N ASP A 309 6.66 11.82 -22.52
CA ASP A 309 6.15 13.19 -22.45
C ASP A 309 6.08 13.70 -21.01
N LEU A 310 5.72 12.83 -20.05
CA LEU A 310 5.78 13.15 -18.63
C LEU A 310 7.24 13.41 -18.19
N HIS A 311 8.18 12.59 -18.65
CA HIS A 311 9.61 12.77 -18.41
C HIS A 311 10.11 14.11 -18.97
N LYS A 312 9.79 14.44 -20.23
CA LYS A 312 10.15 15.73 -20.84
C LYS A 312 9.62 16.92 -20.05
N ILE A 313 8.38 16.83 -19.53
CA ILE A 313 7.81 17.87 -18.66
C ILE A 313 8.61 17.98 -17.36
N ALA A 314 8.92 16.85 -16.71
CA ALA A 314 9.67 16.84 -15.46
C ALA A 314 11.05 17.50 -15.61
N ILE A 315 11.81 17.10 -16.63
CA ILE A 315 13.14 17.65 -16.93
C ILE A 315 13.08 19.09 -17.41
N GLY A 316 12.05 19.46 -18.18
CA GLY A 316 11.84 20.86 -18.59
C GLY A 316 11.63 21.82 -17.42
N ILE A 317 11.08 21.33 -16.29
CA ILE A 317 10.87 22.10 -15.07
C ILE A 317 12.11 22.08 -14.15
N THR A 318 12.74 20.91 -14.00
CA THR A 318 13.75 20.67 -12.96
C THR A 318 15.19 20.73 -13.48
N GLY A 319 15.39 20.66 -14.79
CA GLY A 319 16.67 20.32 -15.40
C GLY A 319 16.99 18.82 -15.26
N VAL A 320 18.12 18.39 -15.81
CA VAL A 320 18.60 17.01 -15.64
C VAL A 320 19.27 16.90 -14.26
N PRO A 321 18.82 16.00 -13.37
CA PRO A 321 19.44 15.81 -12.07
C PRO A 321 20.91 15.38 -12.19
N LYS A 322 21.75 15.84 -11.26
CA LYS A 322 23.12 15.32 -11.15
C LYS A 322 23.05 13.85 -10.71
N PRO A 323 23.76 12.92 -11.36
CA PRO A 323 23.83 11.53 -10.92
C PRO A 323 24.33 11.40 -9.48
N ILE A 324 23.75 10.47 -8.72
CA ILE A 324 24.18 10.13 -7.37
C ILE A 324 25.47 9.30 -7.47
N GLU A 325 26.55 9.80 -6.89
CA GLU A 325 27.82 9.05 -6.84
C GLU A 325 27.78 8.00 -5.73
N THR A 326 28.09 6.75 -6.08
CA THR A 326 28.16 5.63 -5.14
C THR A 326 29.55 5.00 -5.14
N THR A 327 29.84 4.25 -4.07
CA THR A 327 30.98 3.34 -4.00
C THR A 327 30.60 1.96 -4.53
N GLU A 328 31.56 1.04 -4.65
CA GLU A 328 31.28 -0.36 -5.01
C GLU A 328 30.61 -1.17 -3.89
N LYS A 329 30.52 -0.65 -2.67
CA LYS A 329 29.96 -1.39 -1.54
C LYS A 329 28.44 -1.49 -1.66
N ILE A 330 27.92 -2.71 -1.73
CA ILE A 330 26.49 -3.01 -1.60
C ILE A 330 26.09 -2.81 -0.13
N ALA A 331 25.09 -1.96 0.09
CA ALA A 331 24.53 -1.65 1.41
C ALA A 331 23.20 -2.39 1.66
N CYS A 332 22.43 -2.65 0.60
CA CYS A 332 21.17 -3.38 0.68
C CYS A 332 20.92 -4.16 -0.62
N ILE A 333 20.23 -5.28 -0.52
CA ILE A 333 19.75 -6.09 -1.65
C ILE A 333 18.24 -5.89 -1.73
N VAL A 334 17.73 -5.58 -2.92
CA VAL A 334 16.30 -5.51 -3.19
C VAL A 334 15.88 -6.85 -3.76
N GLU A 335 15.33 -7.68 -2.88
CA GLU A 335 14.71 -8.95 -3.26
C GLU A 335 13.28 -8.69 -3.74
N PHE A 336 12.92 -9.30 -4.86
CA PHE A 336 11.55 -9.30 -5.36
C PHE A 336 10.74 -10.41 -4.70
N ARG A 337 9.42 -10.37 -4.87
CA ARG A 337 8.49 -11.26 -4.19
C ARG A 337 8.71 -12.76 -4.45
N ASP A 338 9.48 -13.10 -5.48
CA ASP A 338 9.86 -14.46 -5.85
C ASP A 338 11.26 -14.88 -5.37
N GLY A 339 11.87 -14.10 -4.46
CA GLY A 339 13.21 -14.39 -3.94
C GLY A 339 14.35 -14.03 -4.88
N THR A 340 14.08 -13.51 -6.09
CA THR A 340 15.14 -13.04 -7.00
C THR A 340 15.62 -11.65 -6.60
N VAL A 341 16.89 -11.35 -6.88
CA VAL A 341 17.45 -10.01 -6.66
C VAL A 341 17.17 -9.14 -7.89
N ILE A 342 16.33 -8.11 -7.73
CA ILE A 342 16.00 -7.18 -8.83
C ILE A 342 16.88 -5.94 -8.86
N ASP A 343 17.45 -5.55 -7.71
CA ASP A 343 18.39 -4.43 -7.64
C ASP A 343 19.25 -4.47 -6.37
N VAL A 344 20.24 -3.59 -6.29
CA VAL A 344 21.07 -3.38 -5.10
C VAL A 344 21.25 -1.90 -4.82
N ILE A 345 21.14 -1.53 -3.54
CA ILE A 345 21.43 -0.15 -3.09
C ILE A 345 22.90 -0.10 -2.68
N ARG A 346 23.66 0.82 -3.28
CA ARG A 346 25.09 1.02 -2.99
C ARG A 346 25.31 2.15 -2.01
N GLN A 347 26.40 2.06 -1.25
CA GLN A 347 26.80 3.11 -0.33
C GLN A 347 27.11 4.41 -1.10
N ILE A 348 26.44 5.50 -0.72
CA ILE A 348 26.63 6.84 -1.28
C ILE A 348 28.04 7.35 -0.97
N LYS A 349 28.67 7.99 -1.95
CA LYS A 349 29.96 8.65 -1.79
C LYS A 349 29.73 10.04 -1.20
N LYS A 350 30.29 10.27 0.00
CA LYS A 350 30.25 11.58 0.69
C LYS A 350 31.41 12.47 0.24
#